data_AF-A0A7L5SY50-F1
#
_entry.id   AF-A0A7L5SY50-F1
#
_cell.length_a   1.000
_cell.length_b   1.000
_cell.length_c   1.000
_cell.angle_alpha   90.00
_cell.angle_beta   90.00
_cell.angle_gamma   90.00
#
_symmetry.space_group_name_H-M   'P 1'
#
loop_
_entity.id
_entity.type
_entity.pdbx_description
1 polymer ?
#
loop_
_entity_poly.entity_id
_entity_poly.type
_entity_poly.pdbx_seq_one_letter_code
_entity_poly.pdbx_strand_id
1 'polypeptide(L)'
;MRAYLGRVDAVLVQAVIAAALSFAHLHDLASAAGQDGWKAWAYPVSVDLLLVAAWRRLRSGSSKAAGWCWFVVALAASLGANVATAGLLDLTDVPAWLRILVAGWPAVAFLGGTLLAHTAPAAETGSAPAEPETAEPPAEPEPEQPKPSAQHVPAALVTHARKLADEHHTRTGSPMDTDTLRARLGVPAPLADAIATHLK
;
A
#
# COMPACT_ATOMS: atom_id res chain seq x y z
N MET A 1 -30.56 -0.98 20.61
CA MET A 1 -29.23 -1.55 20.33
C MET A 1 -29.38 -3.07 20.23
N ARG A 2 -29.53 -3.61 19.01
CA ARG A 2 -29.67 -5.06 18.77
C ARG A 2 -28.31 -5.62 18.37
N ALA A 3 -27.99 -6.79 18.92
CA ALA A 3 -26.69 -7.44 18.95
C ALA A 3 -26.03 -7.58 17.57
N TYR A 4 -24.85 -6.97 17.41
CA TYR A 4 -24.01 -7.07 16.20
C TYR A 4 -23.06 -8.30 16.22
N LEU A 5 -23.18 -9.21 17.18
CA LEU A 5 -22.20 -10.28 17.43
C LEU A 5 -22.70 -11.71 17.13
N GLY A 6 -23.88 -11.88 16.51
CA GLY A 6 -24.58 -13.17 16.49
C GLY A 6 -24.59 -13.97 15.19
N ARG A 7 -24.06 -13.46 14.06
CA ARG A 7 -24.02 -14.23 12.81
C ARG A 7 -22.69 -13.96 12.14
N VAL A 8 -21.71 -14.83 12.42
CA VAL A 8 -20.68 -15.07 11.42
C VAL A 8 -21.45 -15.55 10.19
N ASP A 9 -21.52 -14.71 9.18
CA ASP A 9 -22.23 -15.01 7.93
C ASP A 9 -21.63 -16.30 7.37
N ALA A 10 -22.45 -17.31 7.08
CA ALA A 10 -21.97 -18.57 6.51
C ALA A 10 -21.18 -18.32 5.21
N VAL A 11 -21.53 -17.25 4.48
CA VAL A 11 -20.79 -16.78 3.31
C VAL A 11 -19.40 -16.28 3.68
N LEU A 12 -19.24 -15.57 4.80
CA LEU A 12 -17.94 -15.13 5.29
C LEU A 12 -17.06 -16.32 5.69
N VAL A 13 -17.65 -17.30 6.40
CA VAL A 13 -16.93 -18.55 6.75
C VAL A 13 -16.48 -19.27 5.48
N GLN A 14 -17.39 -19.44 4.51
CA GLN A 14 -17.07 -20.08 3.24
C GLN A 14 -15.99 -19.32 2.46
N ALA A 15 -16.04 -17.98 2.44
CA ALA A 15 -15.04 -17.15 1.79
C ALA A 15 -13.66 -17.31 2.42
N VAL A 16 -13.58 -17.37 3.76
CA VAL A 16 -12.30 -17.59 4.47
C VAL A 16 -11.74 -18.99 4.16
N ILE A 17 -12.58 -20.02 4.19
CA ILE A 17 -12.15 -21.39 3.85
C ILE A 17 -11.66 -21.46 2.40
N ALA A 18 -12.43 -20.91 1.46
CA ALA A 18 -12.07 -20.87 0.05
C ALA A 18 -10.76 -20.10 -0.19
N ALA A 19 -10.57 -18.95 0.48
CA ALA A 19 -9.33 -18.18 0.42
C ALA A 19 -8.16 -18.99 0.97
N ALA A 20 -8.30 -19.65 2.12
CA ALA A 20 -7.24 -20.46 2.71
C ALA A 20 -6.82 -21.64 1.80
N LEU A 21 -7.78 -22.33 1.18
CA LEU A 21 -7.50 -23.40 0.22
C LEU A 21 -6.81 -22.87 -1.04
N SER A 22 -7.33 -21.78 -1.62
CA SER A 22 -6.71 -21.16 -2.81
C SER A 22 -5.30 -20.64 -2.51
N PHE A 23 -5.08 -20.10 -1.32
CA PHE A 23 -3.79 -19.62 -0.85
C PHE A 23 -2.76 -20.76 -0.84
N ALA A 24 -3.12 -21.89 -0.24
CA ALA A 24 -2.26 -23.07 -0.19
C ALA A 24 -1.91 -23.57 -1.60
N HIS A 25 -2.89 -23.67 -2.49
CA HIS A 25 -2.64 -24.12 -3.87
C HIS A 25 -1.76 -23.17 -4.69
N LEU A 26 -1.90 -21.86 -4.49
CA LEU A 26 -1.02 -20.86 -5.10
C LEU A 26 0.41 -20.95 -4.55
N HIS A 27 0.55 -21.18 -3.25
CA HIS A 27 1.85 -21.42 -2.62
C HIS A 27 2.51 -22.69 -3.17
N ASP A 28 1.77 -23.80 -3.26
CA ASP A 28 2.27 -25.07 -3.80
C ASP A 28 2.72 -24.90 -5.26
N LEU A 29 1.91 -24.19 -6.06
CA LEU A 29 2.25 -23.89 -7.45
C LEU A 29 3.50 -23.01 -7.57
N ALA A 30 3.67 -22.02 -6.69
CA ALA A 30 4.85 -21.17 -6.66
C ALA A 30 6.11 -21.94 -6.26
N SER A 31 6.01 -22.78 -5.23
CA SER A 31 7.10 -23.67 -4.80
C SER A 31 7.48 -24.64 -5.92
N ALA A 32 6.48 -25.28 -6.57
CA ALA A 32 6.69 -26.16 -7.71
C ALA A 32 7.32 -25.44 -8.92
N ALA A 33 7.07 -24.15 -9.09
CA ALA A 33 7.72 -23.33 -10.11
C ALA A 33 9.19 -22.97 -9.77
N GLY A 34 9.70 -23.36 -8.60
CA GLY A 34 11.04 -23.07 -8.09
C GLY A 34 11.15 -21.73 -7.36
N GLN A 35 10.04 -21.21 -6.82
CA GLN A 35 10.01 -19.96 -6.04
C GLN A 35 10.01 -20.23 -4.54
N ASP A 36 10.98 -20.99 -4.04
CA ASP A 36 10.97 -21.54 -2.68
C ASP A 36 11.07 -20.51 -1.53
N GLY A 37 10.74 -20.98 -0.33
CA GLY A 37 10.89 -20.23 0.91
C GLY A 37 9.90 -19.06 0.98
N TRP A 38 10.35 -17.88 1.44
CA TRP A 38 9.48 -16.71 1.63
C TRP A 38 8.84 -16.21 0.33
N LYS A 39 9.46 -16.46 -0.83
CA LYS A 39 8.96 -16.02 -2.14
C LYS A 39 7.64 -16.70 -2.48
N ALA A 40 7.52 -18.01 -2.24
CA ALA A 40 6.30 -18.78 -2.50
C ALA A 40 5.08 -18.24 -1.71
N TRP A 41 5.31 -17.68 -0.52
CA TRP A 41 4.26 -17.06 0.30
C TRP A 41 3.81 -15.69 -0.23
N ALA A 42 4.68 -14.96 -0.93
CA ALA A 42 4.36 -13.64 -1.48
C ALA A 42 3.37 -13.72 -2.67
N TYR A 43 3.40 -14.82 -3.43
CA TYR A 43 2.50 -15.06 -4.56
C TYR A 43 1.02 -15.00 -4.18
N PRO A 44 0.51 -15.87 -3.29
CA PRO A 44 -0.91 -15.84 -2.92
C PRO A 44 -1.33 -14.51 -2.28
N VAL A 45 -0.48 -13.89 -1.46
CA VAL A 45 -0.76 -12.56 -0.89
C VAL A 45 -0.97 -11.51 -2.00
N SER A 46 -0.12 -11.51 -3.03
CA SER A 46 -0.27 -10.56 -4.15
C SER A 46 -1.58 -10.75 -4.93
N VAL A 47 -2.01 -12.00 -5.12
CA VAL A 47 -3.28 -12.34 -5.79
C VAL A 47 -4.46 -11.85 -4.96
N ASP A 48 -4.43 -12.09 -3.65
CA ASP A 48 -5.50 -11.68 -2.75
C ASP A 48 -5.65 -10.16 -2.67
N LEU A 49 -4.54 -9.42 -2.57
CA LEU A 49 -4.55 -7.96 -2.59
C LEU A 49 -5.11 -7.41 -3.90
N LEU A 50 -4.75 -8.01 -5.04
CA LEU A 50 -5.29 -7.65 -6.34
C LEU A 50 -6.80 -7.91 -6.41
N LEU A 51 -7.28 -9.06 -5.92
CA LEU A 51 -8.70 -9.40 -5.89
C LEU A 51 -9.50 -8.44 -5.00
N VAL A 52 -8.97 -8.10 -3.82
CA VAL A 52 -9.57 -7.12 -2.90
C VAL A 52 -9.62 -5.72 -3.53
N ALA A 53 -8.54 -5.29 -4.19
CA ALA A 53 -8.48 -4.01 -4.89
C ALA A 53 -9.50 -3.95 -6.04
N ALA A 54 -9.58 -5.02 -6.85
CA ALA A 54 -10.52 -5.14 -7.95
C ALA A 54 -11.98 -5.11 -7.46
N TRP A 55 -12.28 -5.88 -6.41
CA TRP A 55 -13.59 -5.88 -5.77
C TRP A 55 -13.98 -4.52 -5.22
N ARG A 56 -13.06 -3.83 -4.53
CA ARG A 56 -13.28 -2.48 -4.00
C ARG A 56 -13.62 -1.50 -5.14
N ARG A 57 -12.93 -1.60 -6.28
CA ARG A 57 -13.19 -0.78 -7.47
C ARG A 57 -14.55 -1.07 -8.10
N LEU A 58 -14.95 -2.33 -8.20
CA LEU A 58 -16.28 -2.73 -8.68
C LEU A 58 -17.40 -2.17 -7.79
N ARG A 59 -17.18 -2.18 -6.47
CA ARG A 59 -18.12 -1.68 -5.46
C ARG A 59 -18.22 -0.15 -5.44
N SER A 60 -17.13 0.57 -5.75
CA SER A 60 -17.11 2.04 -5.75
C SER A 60 -17.73 2.66 -7.02
N GLY A 61 -18.02 1.86 -8.05
CA GLY A 61 -18.70 2.30 -9.27
C GLY A 61 -17.84 3.10 -10.26
N SER A 62 -16.61 3.47 -9.91
CA SER A 62 -15.67 4.18 -10.79
C SER A 62 -14.92 3.21 -11.71
N SER A 63 -14.96 3.43 -13.02
CA SER A 63 -14.30 2.60 -14.05
C SER A 63 -14.54 1.09 -13.89
N LYS A 64 -15.81 0.67 -13.99
CA LYS A 64 -16.21 -0.74 -13.87
C LYS A 64 -15.46 -1.67 -14.82
N ALA A 65 -15.11 -1.21 -16.02
CA ALA A 65 -14.36 -2.00 -16.99
C ALA A 65 -12.98 -2.43 -16.46
N ALA A 66 -12.22 -1.49 -15.88
CA ALA A 66 -10.91 -1.79 -15.29
C ALA A 66 -11.04 -2.69 -14.05
N GLY A 67 -12.01 -2.40 -13.18
CA GLY A 67 -12.34 -3.26 -12.04
C GLY A 67 -12.66 -4.70 -12.47
N TRP A 68 -13.40 -4.86 -13.56
CA TRP A 68 -13.84 -6.17 -14.02
C TRP A 68 -12.73 -6.95 -14.73
N CYS A 69 -11.93 -6.27 -15.57
CA CYS A 69 -10.74 -6.84 -16.19
C CYS A 69 -9.80 -7.44 -15.12
N TRP A 70 -9.42 -6.64 -14.12
CA TRP A 70 -8.49 -7.09 -13.09
C TRP A 70 -9.07 -8.13 -12.12
N PHE A 71 -10.38 -8.08 -11.86
CA PHE A 71 -11.03 -9.14 -11.09
C PHE A 71 -10.98 -10.48 -11.82
N VAL A 72 -11.26 -10.50 -13.13
CA VAL A 72 -11.20 -11.73 -13.94
C VAL A 72 -9.78 -12.28 -13.98
N VAL A 73 -8.76 -11.41 -14.09
CA VAL A 73 -7.34 -11.83 -14.04
C VAL A 73 -6.99 -12.47 -12.69
N ALA A 74 -7.35 -11.82 -11.58
CA ALA A 74 -7.09 -12.35 -10.23
C ALA A 74 -7.84 -13.68 -9.99
N LEU A 75 -9.10 -13.75 -10.43
CA LEU A 75 -9.91 -14.96 -10.32
C LEU A 75 -9.35 -16.10 -11.16
N ALA A 76 -8.89 -15.82 -12.39
CA ALA A 76 -8.28 -16.82 -13.26
C ALA A 76 -6.97 -17.37 -12.66
N ALA A 77 -6.17 -16.53 -12.01
CA ALA A 77 -4.96 -16.99 -11.32
C ALA A 77 -5.27 -17.90 -10.12
N SER A 78 -6.22 -17.47 -9.27
CA SER A 78 -6.68 -18.26 -8.11
C SER A 78 -7.30 -19.60 -8.55
N LEU A 79 -8.20 -19.59 -9.55
CA LEU A 79 -8.81 -20.80 -10.08
C LEU A 79 -7.79 -21.69 -10.79
N GLY A 80 -6.86 -21.10 -11.54
CA GLY A 80 -5.80 -21.82 -12.24
C GLY A 80 -4.93 -22.62 -11.30
N ALA A 81 -4.61 -22.10 -10.12
CA ALA A 81 -3.86 -22.82 -9.09
C ALA A 81 -4.64 -24.01 -8.53
N ASN A 82 -5.94 -23.84 -8.25
CA ASN A 82 -6.81 -24.92 -7.80
C ASN A 82 -6.91 -26.03 -8.86
N VAL A 83 -6.99 -25.67 -10.13
CA VAL A 83 -7.05 -26.64 -11.25
C VAL A 83 -5.72 -27.35 -11.41
N ALA A 84 -4.58 -26.63 -11.35
CA ALA A 84 -3.25 -27.23 -11.49
C ALA A 84 -2.96 -28.26 -10.39
N THR A 85 -3.39 -27.98 -9.16
CA THR A 85 -3.20 -28.86 -8.00
C THR A 85 -4.23 -30.00 -7.91
N ALA A 86 -5.32 -29.97 -8.68
CA ALA A 86 -6.33 -31.03 -8.74
C ALA A 86 -5.87 -32.30 -9.50
N GLY A 87 -4.56 -32.48 -9.71
CA GLY A 87 -3.98 -33.63 -10.41
C GLY A 87 -3.91 -33.51 -11.94
N LEU A 88 -4.26 -32.34 -12.48
CA LEU A 88 -4.12 -32.04 -13.91
C LEU A 88 -2.70 -31.64 -14.32
N LEU A 89 -1.87 -31.25 -13.35
CA LEU A 89 -0.47 -30.90 -13.55
C LEU A 89 0.41 -31.75 -12.64
N ASP A 90 1.53 -32.26 -13.18
CA ASP A 90 2.58 -32.84 -12.36
C ASP A 90 3.38 -31.70 -11.72
N LEU A 91 3.20 -31.50 -10.41
CA LEU A 91 3.90 -30.46 -9.65
C LEU A 91 5.38 -30.82 -9.41
N THR A 92 5.77 -32.06 -9.68
CA THR A 92 7.17 -32.51 -9.64
C THR A 92 7.94 -32.12 -10.90
N ASP A 93 7.24 -31.88 -12.01
CA ASP A 93 7.80 -31.42 -13.29
C ASP A 93 6.93 -30.34 -13.94
N VAL A 94 7.01 -29.12 -13.39
CA VAL A 94 6.22 -28.00 -13.88
C VAL A 94 6.72 -27.51 -15.25
N PRO A 95 5.86 -27.44 -16.28
CA PRO A 95 6.24 -26.97 -17.60
C PRO A 95 6.85 -25.56 -17.58
N ALA A 96 7.87 -25.32 -18.41
CA ALA A 96 8.61 -24.05 -18.43
C ALA A 96 7.72 -22.81 -18.64
N TRP A 97 6.68 -22.91 -19.46
CA TRP A 97 5.74 -21.80 -19.70
C TRP A 97 4.98 -21.42 -18.42
N LEU A 98 4.62 -22.40 -17.57
CA LEU A 98 3.93 -22.13 -16.33
C LEU A 98 4.88 -21.51 -15.30
N ARG A 99 6.15 -21.94 -15.27
CA ARG A 99 7.18 -21.32 -14.44
C ARG A 99 7.43 -19.85 -14.81
N ILE A 100 7.43 -19.54 -16.11
CA ILE A 100 7.55 -18.15 -16.61
C ILE A 100 6.32 -17.33 -16.19
N LEU A 101 5.11 -17.87 -16.34
CA LEU A 101 3.88 -17.18 -15.92
C LEU A 101 3.88 -16.89 -14.43
N VAL A 102 4.22 -17.88 -13.60
CA VAL A 102 4.35 -17.71 -12.16
C VAL A 102 5.42 -16.66 -11.88
N ALA A 103 6.64 -16.79 -12.42
CA ALA A 103 7.71 -15.82 -12.18
C ALA A 103 7.36 -14.38 -12.62
N GLY A 104 6.57 -14.21 -13.68
CA GLY A 104 6.12 -12.91 -14.17
C GLY A 104 4.93 -12.30 -13.40
N TRP A 105 4.25 -13.09 -12.57
CA TRP A 105 3.04 -12.67 -11.85
C TRP A 105 3.22 -11.40 -10.99
N PRO A 106 4.32 -11.20 -10.23
CA PRO A 106 4.45 -10.03 -9.36
C PRO A 106 4.38 -8.70 -10.12
N ALA A 107 4.92 -8.64 -11.34
CA ALA A 107 4.85 -7.45 -12.19
C ALA A 107 3.41 -7.17 -12.66
N VAL A 108 2.67 -8.22 -13.02
CA VAL A 108 1.26 -8.13 -13.43
C VAL A 108 0.39 -7.70 -12.25
N ALA A 109 0.60 -8.27 -11.07
CA ALA A 109 -0.12 -7.90 -9.85
C ALA A 109 0.14 -6.45 -9.45
N PHE A 110 1.40 -5.98 -9.55
CA PHE A 110 1.75 -4.59 -9.29
C PHE A 110 1.10 -3.63 -10.29
N LEU A 111 1.13 -3.94 -11.59
CA LEU A 111 0.43 -3.15 -12.62
C LEU A 111 -1.08 -3.07 -12.34
N GLY A 112 -1.70 -4.20 -11.99
CA GLY A 112 -3.13 -4.23 -11.68
C GLY A 112 -3.47 -3.44 -10.43
N GLY A 113 -2.69 -3.63 -9.36
CA GLY A 113 -2.86 -2.90 -8.11
C GLY A 113 -2.71 -1.39 -8.30
N THR A 114 -1.70 -0.96 -9.05
CA THR A 114 -1.47 0.47 -9.34
C THR A 114 -2.58 1.06 -10.20
N LEU A 115 -3.05 0.37 -11.25
CA LEU A 115 -4.17 0.84 -12.08
C LEU A 115 -5.49 0.92 -11.30
N LEU A 116 -5.75 -0.06 -10.44
CA LEU A 116 -6.95 -0.09 -9.60
C LEU A 116 -6.94 1.01 -8.53
N ALA A 117 -5.77 1.28 -7.94
CA ALA A 117 -5.60 2.27 -6.88
C ALA A 117 -5.43 3.71 -7.41
N HIS A 118 -4.76 3.90 -8.55
CA HIS A 118 -4.26 5.22 -8.98
C HIS A 118 -4.75 5.66 -10.38
N THR A 119 -5.80 5.07 -10.93
CA THR A 119 -6.48 5.67 -12.10
C THR A 119 -7.18 6.96 -11.69
N ALA A 120 -6.46 8.08 -11.81
CA ALA A 120 -7.02 9.41 -11.83
C ALA A 120 -8.11 9.45 -12.91
N PRO A 121 -9.28 10.10 -12.66
CA PRO A 121 -10.23 10.34 -13.72
C PRO A 121 -9.50 11.08 -14.84
N ALA A 122 -9.51 10.51 -16.04
CA ALA A 122 -8.94 11.14 -17.22
C ALA A 122 -9.58 12.52 -17.36
N ALA A 123 -8.82 13.55 -17.01
CA ALA A 123 -9.13 14.91 -17.40
C ALA A 123 -9.12 14.92 -18.93
N GLU A 124 -10.19 15.44 -19.49
CA GLU A 124 -10.42 15.50 -20.91
C GLU A 124 -9.24 16.15 -21.64
N THR A 125 -8.98 15.61 -22.82
CA THR A 125 -8.05 16.07 -23.86
C THR A 125 -7.87 17.59 -23.89
N GLY A 126 -6.68 18.05 -23.50
CA GLY A 126 -6.21 19.42 -23.71
C GLY A 126 -4.69 19.40 -23.85
N SER A 127 -4.21 19.55 -25.10
CA SER A 127 -2.80 19.51 -25.50
C SER A 127 -1.87 20.38 -24.65
N ALA A 128 -0.78 19.77 -24.16
CA ALA A 128 0.55 20.39 -24.09
C ALA A 128 1.62 19.27 -23.95
N PRO A 129 2.63 19.18 -24.83
CA PRO A 129 3.76 18.28 -24.63
C PRO A 129 4.58 18.76 -23.42
N ALA A 130 4.60 17.99 -22.34
CA ALA A 130 5.53 18.17 -21.24
C ALA A 130 6.83 17.40 -21.53
N GLU A 131 7.93 18.13 -21.43
CA GLU A 131 9.32 17.71 -21.63
C GLU A 131 9.72 16.57 -20.66
N PRO A 132 10.60 15.63 -21.08
CA PRO A 132 10.95 14.49 -20.24
C PRO A 132 11.93 14.91 -19.13
N GLU A 133 11.44 15.07 -17.90
CA GLU A 133 12.30 15.08 -16.72
C GLU A 133 12.83 13.66 -16.45
N THR A 134 14.16 13.55 -16.50
CA THR A 134 15.00 12.42 -16.10
C THR A 134 14.56 11.84 -14.75
N ALA A 135 14.13 10.58 -14.75
CA ALA A 135 13.81 9.84 -13.53
C ALA A 135 15.09 9.24 -12.90
N GLU A 136 15.40 9.67 -11.68
CA GLU A 136 16.44 9.09 -10.82
C GLU A 136 15.87 7.88 -10.02
N PRO A 137 16.69 6.86 -9.63
CA PRO A 137 16.21 5.58 -9.07
C PRO A 137 15.57 5.66 -7.66
N PRO A 138 14.82 4.62 -7.23
CA PRO A 138 13.78 4.71 -6.18
C PRO A 138 14.30 4.76 -4.73
N ALA A 139 13.69 5.61 -3.91
CA ALA A 139 13.75 5.54 -2.45
C ALA A 139 12.58 4.71 -1.87
N GLU A 140 12.90 3.90 -0.86
CA GLU A 140 12.04 3.00 -0.08
C GLU A 140 11.04 3.77 0.82
N PRO A 141 9.87 3.18 1.21
CA PRO A 141 8.72 3.95 1.68
C PRO A 141 8.67 4.14 3.22
N GLU A 142 8.39 5.38 3.65
CA GLU A 142 7.97 5.70 5.02
C GLU A 142 6.44 5.91 5.06
N PRO A 143 5.71 5.32 6.03
CA PRO A 143 4.23 5.26 6.01
C PRO A 143 3.52 6.58 6.33
N GLU A 144 2.32 6.71 5.75
CA GLU A 144 1.42 7.85 5.75
C GLU A 144 0.91 8.30 7.14
N GLN A 145 0.83 9.62 7.32
CA GLN A 145 0.20 10.32 8.44
C GLN A 145 -1.34 10.38 8.31
N PRO A 146 -2.11 10.14 9.39
CA PRO A 146 -3.50 10.58 9.47
C PRO A 146 -3.64 12.00 10.06
N LYS A 147 -4.47 12.84 9.44
CA LYS A 147 -4.99 14.13 9.97
C LYS A 147 -6.33 13.89 10.70
N PRO A 148 -6.91 14.86 11.44
CA PRO A 148 -6.35 15.86 12.34
C PRO A 148 -7.11 15.87 13.70
N SER A 149 -6.42 15.70 14.83
CA SER A 149 -6.99 15.94 16.16
C SER A 149 -5.97 16.68 17.02
N ALA A 150 -6.38 17.84 17.51
CA ALA A 150 -5.84 18.61 18.63
C ALA A 150 -4.35 18.40 18.97
N GLN A 151 -3.52 19.40 18.61
CA GLN A 151 -2.26 19.72 19.31
C GLN A 151 -1.21 18.59 19.42
N HIS A 152 -1.16 17.66 18.47
CA HIS A 152 0.04 16.83 18.32
C HIS A 152 1.15 17.70 17.72
N VAL A 153 1.97 18.32 18.58
CA VAL A 153 3.24 18.88 18.15
C VAL A 153 4.16 17.71 17.80
N PRO A 154 4.57 17.55 16.53
CA PRO A 154 5.47 16.46 16.14
C PRO A 154 6.76 16.51 16.97
N ALA A 155 7.15 15.38 17.59
CA ALA A 155 8.34 15.32 18.43
C ALA A 155 9.63 15.74 17.68
N ALA A 156 9.69 15.47 16.36
CA ALA A 156 10.77 15.93 15.49
C ALA A 156 10.87 17.47 15.45
N LEU A 157 9.73 18.18 15.42
CA LEU A 157 9.72 19.65 15.45
C LEU A 157 10.15 20.20 16.81
N VAL A 158 9.80 19.54 17.92
CA VAL A 158 10.28 19.93 19.26
C VAL A 158 11.79 19.73 19.38
N THR A 159 12.32 18.61 18.87
CA THR A 159 13.76 18.34 18.86
C THR A 159 14.53 19.36 18.02
N HIS A 160 14.01 19.69 16.84
CA HIS A 160 14.60 20.73 15.99
C HIS A 160 14.53 22.12 16.62
N ALA A 161 13.39 22.46 17.23
CA ALA A 161 13.21 23.71 17.96
C ALA A 161 14.17 23.83 19.16
N ARG A 162 14.41 22.74 19.89
CA ARG A 162 15.39 22.70 20.99
C ARG A 162 16.81 22.97 20.49
N LYS A 163 17.21 22.31 19.39
CA LYS A 163 18.52 22.56 18.77
C LYS A 163 18.69 24.02 18.36
N LEU A 164 17.67 24.62 17.75
CA LEU A 164 17.69 26.04 17.38
C LEU A 164 17.77 26.97 18.59
N ALA A 165 17.04 26.64 19.67
CA ALA A 165 17.08 27.40 20.92
C ALA A 165 18.48 27.33 21.56
N ASP A 166 19.12 26.15 21.59
CA ASP A 166 20.46 25.95 22.12
C ASP A 166 21.52 26.71 21.29
N GLU A 167 21.42 26.65 19.96
CA GLU A 167 22.29 27.41 19.05
C GLU A 167 22.11 28.94 19.20
N HIS A 168 20.89 29.39 19.47
CA HIS A 168 20.63 30.80 19.70
C HIS A 168 21.17 31.26 21.06
N HIS A 169 20.97 30.46 22.10
CA HIS A 169 21.48 30.75 23.44
C HIS A 169 23.01 30.78 23.45
N THR A 170 23.67 29.83 22.81
CA THR A 170 25.14 29.81 22.68
C THR A 170 25.68 31.01 21.89
N ARG A 171 24.93 31.52 20.90
CA ARG A 171 25.35 32.66 20.06
C ARG A 171 25.03 34.03 20.65
N THR A 172 23.93 34.17 21.39
CA THR A 172 23.38 35.47 21.83
C THR A 172 23.29 35.61 23.35
N GLY A 173 23.49 34.52 24.10
CA GLY A 173 23.36 34.47 25.55
C GLY A 173 21.92 34.57 26.08
N SER A 174 20.92 34.73 25.21
CA SER A 174 19.51 34.96 25.59
C SER A 174 18.60 33.84 25.08
N PRO A 175 17.50 33.51 25.80
CA PRO A 175 16.51 32.55 25.33
C PRO A 175 15.85 33.06 24.05
N MET A 176 15.49 32.15 23.14
CA MET A 176 14.84 32.50 21.88
C MET A 176 13.37 32.88 22.13
N ASP A 177 12.92 34.01 21.57
CA ASP A 177 11.52 34.42 21.64
C ASP A 177 10.64 33.63 20.66
N THR A 178 9.34 33.54 20.98
CA THR A 178 8.38 32.74 20.19
C THR A 178 8.21 33.26 18.76
N ASP A 179 8.35 34.57 18.52
CA ASP A 179 8.23 35.15 17.18
C ASP A 179 9.45 34.81 16.30
N THR A 180 10.66 34.87 16.85
CA THR A 180 11.88 34.40 16.18
C THR A 180 11.84 32.88 15.93
N LEU A 181 11.32 32.10 16.89
CA LEU A 181 11.15 30.65 16.73
C LEU A 181 10.19 30.32 15.57
N ARG A 182 9.06 31.04 15.49
CA ARG A 182 8.08 30.94 14.40
C ARG A 182 8.71 31.26 13.04
N ALA A 183 9.43 32.38 12.95
CA ALA A 183 10.08 32.81 11.72
C ALA A 183 11.12 31.80 11.21
N ARG A 184 11.84 31.13 12.12
CA ARG A 184 12.87 30.13 11.77
C ARG A 184 12.32 28.75 11.44
N LEU A 185 11.25 28.32 12.10
CA LEU A 185 10.62 27.02 11.84
C LEU A 185 9.64 27.05 10.66
N GLY A 186 9.18 28.24 10.25
CA GLY A 186 8.21 28.39 9.15
C GLY A 186 6.82 27.82 9.47
N VAL A 187 6.46 27.79 10.76
CA VAL A 187 5.23 27.16 11.25
C VAL A 187 4.12 28.19 11.60
N PRO A 188 2.84 27.81 11.57
CA PRO A 188 1.74 28.70 11.99
C PRO A 188 1.85 29.11 13.46
N ALA A 189 1.38 30.32 13.79
CA ALA A 189 1.45 30.87 15.15
C ALA A 189 0.93 29.93 16.26
N PRO A 190 -0.22 29.24 16.10
CA PRO A 190 -0.71 28.30 17.13
C PRO A 190 0.23 27.12 17.39
N LEU A 191 1.04 26.72 16.41
CA LEU A 191 2.01 25.63 16.54
C LEU A 191 3.29 26.12 17.24
N ALA A 192 3.74 27.34 16.93
CA ALA A 192 4.91 27.95 17.59
C ALA A 192 4.67 28.15 19.08
N ASP A 193 3.46 28.59 19.48
CA ASP A 193 3.08 28.75 20.89
C ASP A 193 3.08 27.40 21.63
N ALA A 194 2.58 26.35 20.98
CA ALA A 194 2.60 25.00 21.54
C ALA A 194 4.04 24.50 21.71
N ILE A 195 4.92 24.72 20.72
CA ILE A 195 6.34 24.34 20.80
C ILE A 195 7.07 25.14 21.90
N ALA A 196 6.84 26.45 22.00
CA ALA A 196 7.45 27.30 23.02
C ALA A 196 7.07 26.86 24.45
N THR A 197 5.88 26.28 24.63
CA THR A 197 5.45 25.70 25.91
C THR A 197 6.27 24.46 26.29
N HIS A 198 6.80 23.71 25.31
CA HIS A 198 7.67 22.53 25.53
C HIS A 198 9.16 22.86 25.71
N LEU A 199 9.55 24.13 25.54
CA LEU A 199 10.96 24.59 25.63
C LEU A 199 11.26 25.39 26.91
N LYS A 200 10.25 25.66 27.75
CA LYS A 200 10.44 26.19 29.11
C LYS A 200 10.92 25.08 30.05
#